data_AF-A0AAN6PXD1-F1
#
_entry.id   AF-A0AAN6PXD1-F1
#
_cell.length_a   1.000
_cell.length_b   1.000
_cell.length_c   1.000
_cell.angle_alpha   90.00
_cell.angle_beta   90.00
_cell.angle_gamma   90.00
#
_symmetry.space_group_name_H-M   'P 1'
#
loop_
_entity.id
_entity.type
_entity.pdbx_description
1 polymer ?
#
loop_
_entity_poly.entity_id
_entity_poly.type
_entity_poly.pdbx_seq_one_letter_code
_entity_poly.pdbx_strand_id
1 'polypeptide(L)'
;MCLNQNDLIEKASQVRMMGDIYLKSKQVLVWLGTSTPQSVRAFSFMSSIEQGAAPDPDDWDTKPNPAGLEEVLSFLDRPWFRRVWVIQEATLNGNLLIACGHDRISFDVFRDCTFAIWGSLDTLSQYEADHPSVRGLWCVNRMIHLRKTFQADGAVGYETLLEAAFHVEATDPRDKVYAFRGIAHRDGRPVPEPDYAVSVEQVYRQTAEALLCHGQSLDLLAICSVANRKHPSMLPTWVPDPTLLVLLALLNYPLPPPLFHLNPPHFPPSLPPFPLSRLTQKSRAPTR
;
A
#
# COMPACT_ATOMS: atom_id res chain seq x y z
N MET A 1 -6.28 4.29 -26.32
CA MET A 1 -6.33 2.82 -26.19
C MET A 1 -7.72 2.49 -25.65
N CYS A 2 -8.55 1.76 -26.40
CA CYS A 2 -9.82 1.25 -25.90
C CYS A 2 -9.60 -0.20 -25.49
N LEU A 3 -10.00 -0.57 -24.28
CA LEU A 3 -9.78 -1.90 -23.72
C LEU A 3 -11.13 -2.61 -23.64
N ASN A 4 -11.27 -3.75 -24.29
CA ASN A 4 -12.47 -4.56 -24.13
C ASN A 4 -12.41 -5.31 -22.80
N GLN A 5 -13.01 -4.73 -21.77
CA GLN A 5 -13.01 -5.29 -20.41
C GLN A 5 -13.70 -6.66 -20.30
N ASN A 6 -14.50 -7.04 -21.32
CA ASN A 6 -15.23 -8.31 -21.34
C ASN A 6 -14.44 -9.45 -21.99
N ASP A 7 -13.34 -9.16 -22.69
CA ASP A 7 -12.43 -10.19 -23.21
C ASP A 7 -11.31 -10.43 -22.20
N LEU A 8 -11.38 -11.56 -21.50
CA LEU A 8 -10.42 -11.90 -20.44
C LEU A 8 -8.99 -12.13 -20.96
N ILE A 9 -8.85 -12.57 -22.22
CA ILE A 9 -7.55 -12.79 -22.86
C ILE A 9 -6.94 -11.45 -23.22
N GLU A 10 -7.73 -10.55 -23.82
CA GLU A 10 -7.31 -9.18 -24.08
C GLU A 10 -6.94 -8.48 -22.76
N LYS A 11 -7.80 -8.56 -21.74
CA LYS A 11 -7.56 -7.98 -20.41
C LYS A 11 -6.24 -8.45 -19.81
N ALA A 12 -5.99 -9.77 -19.80
CA ALA A 12 -4.73 -10.33 -19.29
C ALA A 12 -3.51 -9.80 -20.07
N SER A 13 -3.61 -9.74 -21.41
CA SER A 13 -2.56 -9.20 -22.27
C SER A 13 -2.27 -7.72 -21.97
N GLN A 14 -3.32 -6.90 -21.82
CA GLN A 14 -3.19 -5.48 -21.53
C GLN A 14 -2.59 -5.24 -20.14
N VAL A 15 -3.08 -5.95 -19.12
CA VAL A 15 -2.57 -5.85 -17.74
C VAL A 15 -1.08 -6.21 -17.68
N ARG A 16 -0.64 -7.19 -18.46
CA ARG A 16 0.78 -7.54 -18.59
C ARG A 16 1.62 -6.38 -19.10
N MET A 17 1.08 -5.53 -19.96
CA MET A 17 1.76 -4.39 -20.58
C MET A 17 1.65 -3.09 -19.77
N MET A 18 0.68 -2.95 -18.85
CA MET A 18 0.43 -1.69 -18.13
C MET A 18 1.67 -1.13 -17.43
N GLY A 19 2.45 -2.00 -16.78
CA GLY A 19 3.69 -1.60 -16.12
C GLY A 19 4.66 -0.90 -17.09
N ASP A 20 4.90 -1.51 -18.24
CA ASP A 20 5.75 -0.95 -19.29
C ASP A 20 5.21 0.36 -19.85
N ILE A 21 3.89 0.48 -20.02
CA ILE A 21 3.25 1.68 -20.54
C ILE A 21 3.52 2.87 -19.61
N TYR A 22 3.26 2.72 -18.30
CA TYR A 22 3.51 3.82 -17.35
C TYR A 22 4.99 4.11 -17.18
N LEU A 23 5.84 3.08 -17.10
CA LEU A 23 7.28 3.23 -16.96
C LEU A 23 7.90 3.97 -18.15
N LYS A 24 7.49 3.64 -19.38
CA LYS A 24 8.04 4.22 -20.63
C LYS A 24 7.35 5.52 -21.06
N SER A 25 6.27 5.93 -20.39
CA SER A 25 5.59 7.19 -20.69
C SER A 25 6.46 8.39 -20.37
N LYS A 26 6.37 9.47 -21.15
CA LYS A 26 7.09 10.73 -20.85
C LYS A 26 6.53 11.46 -19.63
N GLN A 27 5.22 11.34 -19.43
CA GLN A 27 4.47 11.95 -18.34
C GLN A 27 3.18 11.16 -18.13
N VAL A 28 2.74 11.05 -16.89
CA VAL A 28 1.44 10.48 -16.53
C VAL A 28 0.55 11.59 -15.99
N LEU A 29 -0.62 11.76 -16.61
CA LEU A 29 -1.65 12.69 -16.18
C LEU A 29 -2.72 11.96 -15.38
N VAL A 30 -2.81 12.27 -14.09
CA VAL A 30 -3.87 11.80 -13.21
C VAL A 30 -5.05 12.77 -13.33
N TRP A 31 -6.12 12.33 -14.00
CA TRP A 31 -7.33 13.12 -14.16
C TRP A 31 -8.36 12.76 -13.09
N LEU A 32 -8.70 13.72 -12.23
CA LEU A 32 -9.57 13.51 -11.07
C LEU A 32 -11.02 13.98 -11.30
N GLY A 33 -11.36 14.42 -12.52
CA GLY A 33 -12.70 14.87 -12.90
C GLY A 33 -12.82 16.38 -12.99
N THR A 34 -14.06 16.87 -12.99
CA THR A 34 -14.37 18.30 -13.08
C THR A 34 -14.07 19.03 -11.77
N SER A 35 -13.79 20.33 -11.88
CA SER A 35 -13.56 21.19 -10.73
C SER A 35 -14.84 21.40 -9.92
N THR A 36 -14.71 21.46 -8.60
CA THR A 36 -15.73 21.81 -7.62
C THR A 36 -15.21 22.95 -6.75
N PRO A 37 -16.09 23.71 -6.05
CA PRO A 37 -15.62 24.74 -5.12
C PRO A 37 -14.59 24.22 -4.10
N GLN A 38 -14.76 22.98 -3.64
CA GLN A 38 -13.84 22.29 -2.74
C GLN A 38 -12.49 22.00 -3.41
N SER A 39 -12.47 21.49 -4.65
CA SER A 39 -11.19 21.24 -5.32
C SER A 39 -10.45 22.54 -5.64
N VAL A 40 -11.15 23.61 -6.04
CA VAL A 40 -10.50 24.92 -6.27
C VAL A 40 -9.78 25.40 -5.01
N ARG A 41 -10.44 25.28 -3.84
CA ARG A 41 -9.82 25.64 -2.55
C ARG A 41 -8.65 24.72 -2.20
N ALA A 42 -8.79 23.41 -2.41
CA ALA A 42 -7.70 22.45 -2.20
C ALA A 42 -6.47 22.80 -3.06
N PHE A 43 -6.64 23.08 -4.36
CA PHE A 43 -5.55 23.50 -5.24
C PHE A 43 -4.93 24.83 -4.82
N SER A 44 -5.76 25.80 -4.45
CA SER A 44 -5.28 27.10 -3.95
C SER A 44 -4.41 26.93 -2.70
N PHE A 45 -4.83 26.06 -1.78
CA PHE A 45 -4.05 25.72 -0.58
C PHE A 45 -2.73 25.02 -0.94
N MET A 46 -2.78 23.98 -1.78
CA MET A 46 -1.57 23.25 -2.17
C MET A 46 -0.55 24.16 -2.89
N SER A 47 -1.00 25.06 -3.76
CA SER A 47 -0.14 26.06 -4.41
C SER A 47 0.42 27.11 -3.44
N SER A 48 -0.25 27.36 -2.30
CA SER A 48 0.29 28.26 -1.28
C SER A 48 1.47 27.64 -0.52
N ILE A 49 1.47 26.31 -0.35
CA ILE A 49 2.59 25.57 0.27
C ILE A 49 3.82 25.60 -0.63
N GLU A 50 3.64 25.48 -1.95
CA GLU A 50 4.72 25.61 -2.94
C GLU A 50 5.42 26.98 -2.89
N GLN A 51 4.69 28.03 -2.51
CA GLN A 51 5.22 29.40 -2.41
C GLN A 51 5.83 29.72 -1.03
N GLY A 52 5.61 28.85 -0.04
CA GLY A 52 6.24 28.92 1.28
C GLY A 52 7.48 28.01 1.38
N ALA A 53 8.19 28.03 2.52
CA ALA A 53 9.13 26.96 2.82
C ALA A 53 8.32 25.68 3.06
N ALA A 54 8.49 24.67 2.20
CA ALA A 54 7.90 23.37 2.41
C ALA A 54 8.29 22.88 3.83
N PRO A 55 7.34 22.36 4.63
CA PRO A 55 7.69 21.79 5.92
C PRO A 55 8.75 20.69 5.71
N ASP A 56 9.78 20.69 6.55
CA ASP A 56 10.81 19.66 6.50
C ASP A 56 10.13 18.29 6.69
N PRO A 57 10.28 17.34 5.75
CA PRO A 57 9.63 16.04 5.84
C PRO A 57 10.06 15.20 7.06
N ASP A 58 11.18 15.56 7.72
CA ASP A 58 11.64 14.94 8.97
C ASP A 58 11.26 15.77 10.23
N ASP A 59 10.65 16.95 10.05
CA ASP A 59 10.13 17.79 11.12
C ASP A 59 8.66 17.48 11.43
N TRP A 60 8.48 16.61 12.42
CA TRP A 60 7.17 16.18 12.92
C TRP A 60 6.52 17.20 13.89
N ASP A 61 7.24 18.25 14.30
CA ASP A 61 6.77 19.27 15.25
C ASP A 61 6.14 20.49 14.56
N THR A 62 6.45 20.72 13.28
CA THR A 62 5.81 21.78 12.49
C THR A 62 4.34 21.43 12.21
N LYS A 63 3.45 21.99 13.03
CA LYS A 63 1.99 21.91 12.79
C LYS A 63 1.62 22.78 11.59
N PRO A 64 1.08 22.21 10.51
CA PRO A 64 0.62 23.01 9.39
C PRO A 64 -0.59 23.84 9.78
N ASN A 65 -0.82 24.90 9.01
CA ASN A 65 -2.02 25.71 9.13
C ASN A 65 -3.26 24.81 8.96
N PRO A 66 -4.19 24.76 9.93
CA PRO A 66 -5.41 23.97 9.80
C PRO A 66 -6.33 24.45 8.66
N ALA A 67 -6.17 25.69 8.19
CA ALA A 67 -6.92 26.20 7.04
C ALA A 67 -6.45 25.52 5.74
N GLY A 68 -7.34 24.83 5.02
CA GLY A 68 -7.03 24.10 3.78
C GLY A 68 -6.92 22.58 3.96
N LEU A 69 -6.78 22.12 5.20
CA LEU A 69 -6.64 20.70 5.57
C LEU A 69 -7.89 19.89 5.22
N GLU A 70 -9.07 20.42 5.56
CA GLU A 70 -10.36 19.80 5.26
C GLU A 70 -10.60 19.73 3.74
N GLU A 71 -10.18 20.75 3.00
CA GLU A 71 -10.31 20.75 1.55
C GLU A 71 -9.45 19.71 0.86
N VAL A 72 -8.20 19.52 1.31
CA VAL A 72 -7.37 18.44 0.76
C VAL A 72 -7.86 17.06 1.22
N LEU A 73 -8.33 16.91 2.46
CA LEU A 73 -8.98 15.66 2.89
C LEU A 73 -10.22 15.34 2.05
N SER A 74 -11.09 16.32 1.80
CA SER A 74 -12.24 16.16 0.90
C SER A 74 -11.79 15.81 -0.52
N PHE A 75 -10.67 16.38 -0.99
CA PHE A 75 -10.10 16.02 -2.28
C PHE A 75 -9.67 14.54 -2.36
N LEU A 76 -9.17 13.98 -1.26
CA LEU A 76 -8.81 12.57 -1.13
C LEU A 76 -10.02 11.62 -1.09
N ASP A 77 -11.25 12.14 -1.01
CA ASP A 77 -12.46 11.34 -1.19
C ASP A 77 -12.62 10.85 -2.64
N ARG A 78 -11.94 11.45 -3.61
CA ARG A 78 -12.11 11.07 -5.01
C ARG A 78 -11.72 9.59 -5.24
N PRO A 79 -12.56 8.78 -5.94
CA PRO A 79 -12.35 7.34 -6.07
C PRO A 79 -10.98 6.93 -6.62
N TRP A 80 -10.34 7.77 -7.43
CA TRP A 80 -9.00 7.52 -7.96
C TRP A 80 -8.03 7.11 -6.85
N PHE A 81 -7.97 7.84 -5.74
CA PHE A 81 -7.00 7.59 -4.66
C PHE A 81 -7.11 6.21 -4.02
N ARG A 82 -8.26 5.54 -4.16
CA ARG A 82 -8.49 4.22 -3.57
C ARG A 82 -8.42 3.10 -4.59
N ARG A 83 -8.20 3.33 -5.89
CA ARG A 83 -8.17 2.25 -6.89
C ARG A 83 -6.83 1.51 -6.88
N VAL A 84 -6.83 0.19 -6.95
CA VAL A 84 -5.60 -0.62 -6.96
C VAL A 84 -4.61 -0.23 -8.07
N TRP A 85 -5.14 0.12 -9.24
CA TRP A 85 -4.34 0.50 -10.42
C TRP A 85 -3.54 1.79 -10.23
N VAL A 86 -3.95 2.67 -9.31
CA VAL A 86 -3.25 3.93 -9.09
C VAL A 86 -1.87 3.75 -8.50
N ILE A 87 -1.62 2.59 -7.88
CA ILE A 87 -0.30 2.23 -7.40
C ILE A 87 0.68 2.13 -8.58
N GLN A 88 0.32 1.53 -9.72
CA GLN A 88 1.18 1.55 -10.92
C GLN A 88 1.29 2.95 -11.51
N GLU A 89 0.15 3.63 -11.67
CA GLU A 89 0.07 4.97 -12.26
C GLU A 89 1.00 5.95 -11.53
N ALA A 90 1.03 5.87 -10.20
CA ALA A 90 1.78 6.77 -9.33
C ALA A 90 3.18 6.31 -8.96
N THR A 91 3.52 5.04 -9.13
CA THR A 91 4.84 4.53 -8.74
C THR A 91 5.83 4.55 -9.91
N LEU A 92 5.39 4.13 -11.11
CA LEU A 92 6.31 3.77 -12.19
C LEU A 92 6.89 4.97 -12.96
N ASN A 93 6.12 6.04 -13.11
CA ASN A 93 6.54 7.18 -13.93
C ASN A 93 7.17 8.29 -13.09
N GLY A 94 8.35 8.77 -13.44
CA GLY A 94 9.03 9.86 -12.71
C GLY A 94 8.34 11.24 -12.79
N ASN A 95 7.44 11.45 -13.75
CA ASN A 95 6.80 12.74 -14.04
C ASN A 95 5.27 12.62 -13.97
N LEU A 96 4.71 12.83 -12.77
CA LEU A 96 3.27 12.82 -12.55
C LEU A 96 2.70 14.23 -12.41
N LEU A 97 1.57 14.44 -13.09
CA LEU A 97 0.76 15.64 -12.98
C LEU A 97 -0.64 15.26 -12.52
N ILE A 98 -1.11 15.87 -11.44
CA ILE A 98 -2.49 15.72 -10.97
C ILE A 98 -3.31 16.87 -11.54
N ALA A 99 -4.46 16.56 -12.14
CA ALA A 99 -5.34 17.53 -12.76
C ALA A 99 -6.80 17.34 -12.32
N CYS A 100 -7.49 18.45 -12.07
CA CYS A 100 -8.91 18.49 -11.74
C CYS A 100 -9.54 19.72 -12.40
N GLY A 101 -10.38 19.54 -13.40
CA GLY A 101 -10.85 20.64 -14.24
C GLY A 101 -9.70 21.31 -14.99
N HIS A 102 -9.46 22.61 -14.74
CA HIS A 102 -8.35 23.35 -15.33
C HIS A 102 -7.13 23.42 -14.43
N ASP A 103 -7.29 23.06 -13.15
CA ASP A 103 -6.24 23.13 -12.14
C ASP A 103 -5.29 21.94 -12.26
N ARG A 104 -3.99 22.21 -12.08
CA ARG A 104 -2.91 21.23 -12.25
C ARG A 104 -1.84 21.44 -11.20
N ILE A 105 -1.29 20.34 -10.67
CA ILE A 105 -0.22 20.36 -9.69
C ILE A 105 0.71 19.16 -9.88
N SER A 106 2.01 19.34 -9.63
CA SER A 106 2.96 18.23 -9.67
C SER A 106 2.71 17.27 -8.50
N PHE A 107 3.08 16.01 -8.68
CA PHE A 107 2.96 15.03 -7.60
C PHE A 107 3.84 15.35 -6.39
N ASP A 108 4.99 15.99 -6.60
CA ASP A 108 5.88 16.39 -5.50
C ASP A 108 5.24 17.44 -4.59
N VAL A 109 4.62 18.47 -5.17
CA VAL A 109 3.90 19.48 -4.37
C VAL A 109 2.70 18.85 -3.67
N PHE A 110 1.96 17.98 -4.36
CA PHE A 110 0.85 17.24 -3.75
C PHE A 110 1.30 16.38 -2.56
N ARG A 111 2.42 15.66 -2.69
CA ARG A 111 3.05 14.87 -1.62
C ARG A 111 3.36 15.73 -0.40
N ASP A 112 4.02 16.87 -0.61
CA ASP A 112 4.43 17.76 0.47
C ASP A 112 3.21 18.30 1.24
N CYS A 113 2.12 18.57 0.52
CA CYS A 113 0.85 18.92 1.13
C CYS A 113 0.28 17.77 1.98
N THR A 114 0.32 16.52 1.51
CA THR A 114 -0.19 15.39 2.29
C THR A 114 0.63 15.06 3.54
N PHE A 115 1.94 15.33 3.56
CA PHE A 115 2.74 15.22 4.78
C PHE A 115 2.31 16.22 5.85
N ALA A 116 2.03 17.46 5.44
CA ALA A 116 1.46 18.45 6.34
C ALA A 116 0.14 17.93 6.97
N ILE A 117 -0.77 17.34 6.19
CA ILE A 117 -2.02 16.76 6.70
C ILE A 117 -1.74 15.70 7.77
N TRP A 118 -0.77 14.83 7.52
CA TRP A 118 -0.41 13.74 8.43
C TRP A 118 0.10 14.24 9.78
N GLY A 119 0.91 15.31 9.79
CA GLY A 119 1.38 15.96 11.02
C GLY A 119 0.26 16.56 11.87
N SER A 120 -0.94 16.76 11.30
CA SER A 120 -2.15 17.25 11.99
C SER A 120 -3.05 16.11 12.48
N LEU A 121 -2.49 15.11 13.18
CA LEU A 121 -3.23 13.92 13.66
C LEU A 121 -4.52 14.26 14.44
N ASP A 122 -4.57 15.39 15.13
CA ASP A 122 -5.76 15.87 15.86
C ASP A 122 -6.98 16.03 14.93
N THR A 123 -6.77 16.41 13.67
CA THR A 123 -7.86 16.57 12.69
C THR A 123 -8.41 15.22 12.20
N LEU A 124 -7.56 14.18 12.13
CA LEU A 124 -7.98 12.84 11.71
C LEU A 124 -8.80 12.12 12.79
N SER A 125 -8.60 12.47 14.07
CA SER A 125 -9.34 11.88 15.21
C SER A 125 -10.85 12.11 15.16
N GLN A 126 -11.31 13.08 14.35
CA GLN A 126 -12.72 13.42 14.17
C GLN A 126 -13.44 12.54 13.15
N TYR A 127 -12.68 11.80 12.33
CA TYR A 127 -13.23 10.97 11.26
C TYR A 127 -13.35 9.51 11.70
N GLU A 128 -14.37 8.82 11.19
CA GLU A 128 -14.43 7.36 11.29
C GLU A 128 -13.24 6.73 10.56
N ALA A 129 -12.71 5.63 11.09
CA ALA A 129 -11.50 5.01 10.56
C ALA A 129 -11.67 4.50 9.10
N ASP A 130 -12.90 4.20 8.69
CA ASP A 130 -13.26 3.79 7.33
C ASP A 130 -13.73 4.95 6.44
N HIS A 131 -13.70 6.19 6.92
CA HIS A 131 -14.10 7.36 6.15
C HIS A 131 -13.29 7.43 4.84
N PRO A 132 -13.94 7.65 3.67
CA PRO A 132 -13.29 7.62 2.38
C PRO A 132 -12.05 8.52 2.23
N SER A 133 -12.09 9.75 2.77
CA SER A 133 -10.93 10.67 2.79
C SER A 133 -9.75 10.14 3.60
N VAL A 134 -10.02 9.50 4.74
CA VAL A 134 -8.99 8.90 5.60
C VAL A 134 -8.35 7.75 4.84
N ARG A 135 -9.17 6.85 4.28
CA ARG A 135 -8.68 5.76 3.41
C ARG A 135 -7.87 6.28 2.22
N GLY A 136 -8.30 7.38 1.60
CA GLY A 136 -7.57 8.05 0.52
C GLY A 136 -6.20 8.53 0.97
N LEU A 137 -6.09 9.15 2.15
CA LEU A 137 -4.82 9.58 2.74
C LEU A 137 -3.87 8.40 2.99
N TRP A 138 -4.37 7.30 3.56
CA TRP A 138 -3.59 6.06 3.73
C TRP A 138 -3.05 5.53 2.41
N CYS A 139 -3.89 5.50 1.37
CA CYS A 139 -3.48 5.06 0.04
C CYS A 139 -2.40 5.99 -0.53
N VAL A 140 -2.54 7.31 -0.38
CA VAL A 140 -1.52 8.28 -0.84
C VAL A 140 -0.20 8.12 -0.13
N ASN A 141 -0.18 8.02 1.20
CA ASN A 141 1.05 7.79 1.96
C ASN A 141 1.75 6.50 1.53
N ARG A 142 0.98 5.43 1.33
CA ARG A 142 1.53 4.17 0.83
C ARG A 142 2.09 4.32 -0.59
N MET A 143 1.38 5.02 -1.49
CA MET A 143 1.88 5.31 -2.84
C MET A 143 3.19 6.12 -2.82
N ILE A 144 3.31 7.11 -1.93
CA ILE A 144 4.53 7.92 -1.76
C ILE A 144 5.70 7.02 -1.34
N HIS A 145 5.49 6.12 -0.38
CA HIS A 145 6.52 5.17 0.04
C HIS A 145 6.92 4.20 -1.08
N LEU A 146 5.93 3.59 -1.76
CA LEU A 146 6.18 2.68 -2.88
C LEU A 146 6.96 3.37 -4.01
N ARG A 147 6.59 4.61 -4.34
CA ARG A 147 7.29 5.45 -5.33
C ARG A 147 8.73 5.72 -4.91
N LYS A 148 8.97 6.12 -3.66
CA LYS A 148 10.33 6.39 -3.14
C LYS A 148 11.21 5.13 -3.23
N THR A 149 10.71 3.98 -2.79
CA THR A 149 11.42 2.69 -2.90
C THR A 149 11.70 2.32 -4.35
N PHE A 150 10.69 2.40 -5.23
CA PHE A 150 10.86 2.08 -6.64
C PHE A 150 11.87 3.00 -7.34
N GLN A 151 11.88 4.30 -7.02
CA GLN A 151 12.84 5.25 -7.57
C GLN A 151 14.27 5.00 -7.09
N ALA A 152 14.44 4.52 -5.85
CA ALA A 152 15.75 4.19 -5.28
C ALA A 152 16.29 2.85 -5.82
N ASP A 153 15.44 1.82 -5.83
CA ASP A 153 15.87 0.44 -6.02
C ASP A 153 15.49 -0.13 -7.39
N GLY A 154 14.66 0.58 -8.16
CA GLY A 154 14.11 0.12 -9.45
C GLY A 154 13.00 -0.93 -9.32
N ALA A 155 12.65 -1.33 -8.08
CA ALA A 155 11.64 -2.33 -7.79
C ALA A 155 11.15 -2.22 -6.32
N VAL A 156 10.05 -2.92 -5.99
CA VAL A 156 9.54 -3.04 -4.62
C VAL A 156 9.29 -4.51 -4.27
N GLY A 157 9.59 -4.90 -3.02
CA GLY A 157 9.25 -6.22 -2.49
C GLY A 157 7.75 -6.53 -2.61
N TYR A 158 7.42 -7.76 -3.00
CA TYR A 158 6.04 -8.12 -3.32
C TYR A 158 5.15 -8.17 -2.07
N GLU A 159 5.71 -8.50 -0.91
CA GLU A 159 5.05 -8.49 0.39
C GLU A 159 4.56 -7.07 0.75
N THR A 160 5.40 -6.05 0.54
CA THR A 160 5.04 -4.63 0.72
C THR A 160 3.91 -4.21 -0.23
N LEU A 161 3.92 -4.74 -1.46
CA LEU A 161 2.87 -4.48 -2.44
C LEU A 161 1.55 -5.14 -2.04
N LEU A 162 1.59 -6.38 -1.54
CA LEU A 162 0.41 -7.08 -1.00
C LEU A 162 -0.15 -6.39 0.25
N GLU A 163 0.70 -5.84 1.11
CA GLU A 163 0.26 -5.02 2.24
C GLU A 163 -0.51 -3.78 1.76
N ALA A 164 0.00 -3.09 0.73
CA ALA A 164 -0.70 -1.95 0.13
C ALA A 164 -2.07 -2.33 -0.45
N ALA A 165 -2.22 -3.57 -0.93
CA ALA A 165 -3.45 -4.09 -1.52
C ALA A 165 -4.65 -4.07 -0.56
N PHE A 166 -4.43 -4.11 0.75
CA PHE A 166 -5.49 -4.09 1.76
C PHE A 166 -6.23 -2.74 1.83
N HIS A 167 -5.58 -1.64 1.43
CA HIS A 167 -6.15 -0.29 1.56
C HIS A 167 -6.89 0.16 0.29
N VAL A 168 -6.58 -0.46 -0.84
CA VAL A 168 -7.14 -0.13 -2.16
C VAL A 168 -8.30 -1.03 -2.54
N GLU A 169 -9.08 -0.56 -3.50
CA GLU A 169 -10.28 -1.12 -4.05
C GLU A 169 -10.00 -1.69 -5.43
N ALA A 170 -10.60 -2.85 -5.69
CA ALA A 170 -10.52 -3.51 -6.97
C ALA A 170 -11.91 -4.07 -7.33
N THR A 171 -12.35 -3.84 -8.56
CA THR A 171 -13.58 -4.45 -9.07
C THR A 171 -13.41 -5.97 -9.22
N ASP A 172 -12.24 -6.39 -9.71
CA ASP A 172 -11.84 -7.78 -9.74
C ASP A 172 -10.83 -8.03 -8.60
N PRO A 173 -11.15 -8.87 -7.61
CA PRO A 173 -10.26 -9.11 -6.47
C PRO A 173 -8.85 -9.60 -6.88
N ARG A 174 -8.71 -10.24 -8.05
CA ARG A 174 -7.39 -10.69 -8.56
C ARG A 174 -6.48 -9.53 -8.94
N ASP A 175 -7.03 -8.36 -9.24
CA ASP A 175 -6.24 -7.16 -9.51
C ASP A 175 -5.43 -6.71 -8.28
N LYS A 176 -5.83 -7.09 -7.06
CA LYS A 176 -5.04 -6.91 -5.83
C LYS A 176 -3.73 -7.71 -5.81
N VAL A 177 -3.48 -8.53 -6.82
CA VAL A 177 -2.23 -9.28 -7.06
C VAL A 177 -1.61 -8.83 -8.38
N TYR A 178 -2.40 -8.85 -9.46
CA TYR A 178 -1.90 -8.56 -10.81
C TYR A 178 -1.47 -7.11 -11.02
N ALA A 179 -2.06 -6.16 -10.30
CA ALA A 179 -1.70 -4.75 -10.41
C ALA A 179 -0.27 -4.45 -9.94
N PHE A 180 0.47 -5.37 -9.33
CA PHE A 180 1.82 -5.04 -8.82
C PHE A 180 2.95 -5.57 -9.68
N ARG A 181 2.65 -6.33 -10.75
CA ARG A 181 3.64 -6.99 -11.60
C ARG A 181 4.66 -6.03 -12.22
N GLY A 182 4.23 -4.81 -12.58
CA GLY A 182 5.12 -3.80 -13.17
C GLY A 182 6.12 -3.19 -12.17
N ILE A 183 5.86 -3.31 -10.87
CA ILE A 183 6.60 -2.65 -9.78
C ILE A 183 7.47 -3.67 -9.02
N ALA A 184 7.02 -4.92 -8.98
CA ALA A 184 7.59 -6.00 -8.18
C ALA A 184 9.06 -6.29 -8.50
N HIS A 185 9.83 -6.54 -7.44
CA HIS A 185 11.18 -7.09 -7.56
C HIS A 185 11.16 -8.47 -8.21
N ARG A 186 12.03 -8.67 -9.21
CA ARG A 186 12.16 -9.92 -9.95
C ARG A 186 13.34 -10.76 -9.47
N ASP A 187 13.53 -10.87 -8.15
CA ASP A 187 14.62 -11.62 -7.48
C ASP A 187 14.53 -13.15 -7.67
N GLY A 188 14.30 -13.61 -8.90
CA GLY A 188 14.02 -15.03 -9.19
C GLY A 188 12.70 -15.55 -8.62
N ARG A 189 11.95 -14.73 -7.87
CA ARG A 189 10.63 -15.08 -7.33
C ARG A 189 9.58 -15.05 -8.45
N PRO A 190 8.62 -16.00 -8.48
CA PRO A 190 7.55 -15.97 -9.46
C PRO A 190 6.62 -14.79 -9.16
N VAL A 191 6.60 -13.80 -10.06
CA VAL A 191 5.56 -12.77 -10.05
C VAL A 191 4.34 -13.34 -10.78
N PRO A 192 3.15 -13.36 -10.16
CA PRO A 192 1.96 -13.94 -10.78
C PRO A 192 1.64 -13.33 -12.14
N GLU A 193 1.44 -14.19 -13.14
CA GLU A 193 0.95 -13.77 -14.45
C GLU A 193 -0.57 -13.53 -14.40
N PRO A 194 -1.08 -12.47 -15.06
CA PRO A 194 -2.51 -12.23 -15.14
C PRO A 194 -3.22 -13.37 -15.86
N ASP A 195 -4.10 -14.06 -15.14
CA ASP A 195 -5.01 -15.08 -15.67
C ASP A 195 -6.38 -14.88 -15.04
N TYR A 196 -7.31 -14.32 -15.82
CA TYR A 196 -8.67 -14.08 -15.37
C TYR A 196 -9.60 -15.29 -15.59
N ALA A 197 -9.09 -16.43 -16.05
CA ALA A 197 -9.85 -17.67 -16.15
C ALA A 197 -9.80 -18.51 -14.85
N VAL A 198 -8.83 -18.26 -13.97
CA VAL A 198 -8.70 -18.94 -12.67
C VAL A 198 -9.45 -18.23 -11.55
N SER A 199 -9.77 -18.99 -10.49
CA SER A 199 -10.50 -18.46 -9.33
C SER A 199 -9.62 -17.51 -8.49
N VAL A 200 -10.27 -16.63 -7.72
CA VAL A 200 -9.59 -15.69 -6.81
C VAL A 200 -8.73 -16.45 -5.80
N GLU A 201 -9.28 -17.52 -5.24
CA GLU A 201 -8.61 -18.35 -4.24
C GLU A 201 -7.36 -19.02 -4.80
N GLN A 202 -7.43 -19.47 -6.05
CA GLN A 202 -6.28 -20.05 -6.73
C GLN A 202 -5.17 -19.02 -6.92
N VAL A 203 -5.51 -17.80 -7.34
CA VAL A 203 -4.54 -16.70 -7.50
C VAL A 203 -3.85 -16.36 -6.19
N TYR A 204 -4.63 -16.18 -5.11
CA TYR A 204 -4.07 -15.84 -3.80
C TYR A 204 -3.20 -16.98 -3.24
N ARG A 205 -3.66 -18.23 -3.35
CA ARG A 205 -2.90 -19.41 -2.92
C ARG A 205 -1.58 -19.54 -3.68
N GLN A 206 -1.61 -19.48 -5.01
CA GLN A 206 -0.41 -19.60 -5.84
C GLN A 206 0.59 -18.46 -5.55
N THR A 207 0.09 -17.26 -5.28
CA THR A 207 0.91 -16.10 -4.92
C THR A 207 1.58 -16.33 -3.56
N ALA A 208 0.84 -16.80 -2.56
CA ALA A 208 1.39 -17.12 -1.25
C ALA A 208 2.42 -18.27 -1.31
N GLU A 209 2.13 -19.35 -2.06
CA GLU A 209 3.07 -20.45 -2.30
C GLU A 209 4.36 -19.93 -2.96
N ALA A 210 4.23 -19.09 -4.00
CA ALA A 210 5.38 -18.53 -4.69
C ALA A 210 6.29 -17.73 -3.75
N LEU A 211 5.70 -16.90 -2.88
CA LEU A 211 6.46 -16.06 -1.95
C LEU A 211 7.09 -16.87 -0.81
N LEU A 212 6.39 -17.87 -0.27
CA LEU A 212 6.91 -18.69 0.82
C LEU A 212 7.94 -19.72 0.36
N CYS A 213 7.77 -20.32 -0.82
CA CYS A 213 8.67 -21.35 -1.32
C CYS A 213 9.91 -20.80 -2.03
N HIS A 214 9.83 -19.59 -2.60
CA HIS A 214 10.94 -18.97 -3.33
C HIS A 214 11.46 -17.69 -2.68
N GLY A 215 10.82 -17.20 -1.62
CA GLY A 215 11.30 -16.08 -0.82
C GLY A 215 12.34 -16.47 0.22
N GLN A 216 13.05 -15.46 0.73
CA GLN A 216 13.96 -15.60 1.87
C GLN A 216 13.36 -15.03 3.17
N SER A 217 12.07 -14.71 3.14
CA SER A 217 11.37 -14.08 4.26
C SER A 217 10.03 -14.77 4.53
N LEU A 218 9.60 -14.70 5.79
CA LEU A 218 8.28 -15.13 6.25
C LEU A 218 7.34 -13.95 6.50
N ASP A 219 7.69 -12.75 6.03
CA ASP A 219 6.93 -11.51 6.20
C ASP A 219 5.48 -11.61 5.72
N LEU A 220 5.23 -12.43 4.70
CA LEU A 220 3.89 -12.77 4.24
C LEU A 220 2.99 -13.26 5.39
N LEU A 221 3.52 -14.04 6.33
CA LEU A 221 2.73 -14.59 7.43
C LEU A 221 2.27 -13.51 8.43
N ALA A 222 3.00 -12.39 8.52
CA ALA A 222 2.59 -11.27 9.35
C ALA A 222 1.25 -10.70 8.88
N ILE A 223 1.04 -10.60 7.57
CA ILE A 223 -0.20 -10.10 6.97
C ILE A 223 -1.32 -11.16 6.90
N CYS A 224 -1.00 -12.46 6.97
CA CYS A 224 -2.01 -13.53 7.05
C CYS A 224 -2.68 -13.65 8.43
N SER A 225 -1.97 -13.28 9.50
CA SER A 225 -2.36 -13.56 10.89
C SER A 225 -3.56 -12.74 11.42
N VAL A 226 -3.86 -11.61 10.77
CA VAL A 226 -4.86 -10.66 11.27
C VAL A 226 -6.22 -10.89 10.61
N ALA A 227 -6.24 -11.22 9.32
CA ALA A 227 -7.46 -11.27 8.50
C ALA A 227 -8.48 -12.35 8.93
N ASN A 228 -8.00 -13.52 9.35
CA ASN A 228 -8.82 -14.73 9.47
C ASN A 228 -9.60 -14.89 10.78
N ARG A 229 -9.49 -13.97 11.74
CA ARG A 229 -10.14 -14.11 13.07
C ARG A 229 -11.61 -13.67 13.11
N LYS A 230 -12.05 -12.81 12.19
CA LYS A 230 -13.42 -12.23 12.20
C LYS A 230 -14.30 -12.68 11.03
N HIS A 231 -13.71 -13.06 9.92
CA HIS A 231 -14.41 -13.62 8.75
C HIS A 231 -13.63 -14.86 8.28
N PRO A 232 -14.15 -16.08 8.48
CA PRO A 232 -13.47 -17.28 8.00
C PRO A 232 -13.48 -17.24 6.47
N SER A 233 -12.32 -16.90 5.89
CA SER A 233 -12.11 -17.13 4.46
C SER A 233 -12.02 -18.64 4.23
N MET A 234 -12.40 -19.10 3.03
CA MET A 234 -12.12 -20.49 2.60
C MET A 234 -10.62 -20.69 2.30
N LEU A 235 -9.80 -19.65 2.49
CA LEU A 235 -8.38 -19.68 2.22
C LEU A 235 -7.62 -20.28 3.41
N PRO A 236 -6.53 -21.03 3.13
CA PRO A 236 -5.63 -21.49 4.18
C PRO A 236 -5.08 -20.31 5.00
N THR A 237 -4.82 -20.53 6.29
CA THR A 237 -4.37 -19.47 7.22
C THR A 237 -3.02 -18.83 6.88
N TRP A 238 -2.28 -19.41 5.94
CA TRP A 238 -1.00 -18.89 5.44
C TRP A 238 -1.16 -18.12 4.12
N VAL A 239 -2.38 -18.01 3.59
CA VAL A 239 -2.71 -17.22 2.38
C VAL A 239 -3.33 -15.89 2.83
N PRO A 240 -2.80 -14.72 2.40
CA PRO A 240 -3.42 -13.45 2.71
C PRO A 240 -4.70 -13.28 1.89
N ASP A 241 -5.75 -12.77 2.54
CA ASP A 241 -6.96 -12.31 1.87
C ASP A 241 -6.99 -10.78 1.83
N PRO A 242 -6.48 -10.14 0.76
CA PRO A 242 -6.45 -8.69 0.65
C PRO A 242 -7.86 -8.07 0.51
N THR A 243 -8.93 -8.86 0.45
CA THR A 243 -10.31 -8.36 0.50
C THR A 243 -10.79 -8.14 1.94
N LEU A 244 -10.19 -8.83 2.91
CA LEU A 244 -10.49 -8.65 4.32
C LEU A 244 -9.82 -7.38 4.83
N LEU A 245 -10.61 -6.30 4.88
CA LEU A 245 -10.23 -4.97 5.34
C LEU A 245 -9.97 -4.98 6.86
N VAL A 246 -8.91 -5.66 7.30
CA VAL A 246 -8.73 -6.04 8.72
C VAL A 246 -7.73 -5.15 9.45
N LEU A 247 -7.12 -4.18 8.79
CA LEU A 247 -6.02 -3.44 9.38
C LEU A 247 -6.21 -1.93 9.30
N LEU A 248 -7.27 -1.45 9.94
CA LEU A 248 -7.19 -0.10 10.49
C LEU A 248 -6.43 -0.16 11.83
N ALA A 249 -6.70 -1.10 12.73
CA ALA A 249 -6.15 -1.05 14.08
C ALA A 249 -4.64 -1.34 14.25
N LEU A 250 -3.99 -2.22 13.47
CA LEU A 250 -2.53 -2.51 13.64
C LEU A 250 -1.63 -1.76 12.64
N LEU A 251 -2.20 -1.14 11.61
CA LEU A 251 -1.47 -0.24 10.68
C LEU A 251 -1.67 1.25 11.05
N ASN A 252 -2.43 1.54 12.11
CA ASN A 252 -2.76 2.89 12.59
C ASN A 252 -1.62 3.62 13.32
N TYR A 253 -0.44 3.00 13.46
CA TYR A 253 0.76 3.72 13.86
C TYR A 253 1.49 4.19 12.60
N PRO A 254 2.20 5.33 12.64
CA PRO A 254 3.22 5.60 11.64
C PRO A 254 4.13 4.38 11.70
N LEU A 255 3.98 3.46 10.74
CA LEU A 255 4.93 2.38 10.59
C LEU A 255 6.27 3.12 10.44
N PRO A 256 7.23 2.90 11.35
CA PRO A 256 8.61 3.29 11.08
C PRO A 256 9.01 2.65 9.73
N PRO A 257 10.16 3.05 9.13
CA PRO A 257 10.65 2.40 7.91
C PRO A 257 10.49 0.88 8.02
N PRO A 258 10.16 0.22 6.89
CA PRO A 258 9.37 -1.01 6.84
C PRO A 258 9.70 -1.96 7.99
N LEU A 259 8.68 -2.65 8.54
CA LEU A 259 8.84 -3.75 9.51
C LEU A 259 9.91 -4.79 9.09
N PHE A 260 10.31 -4.74 7.82
CA PHE A 260 11.24 -5.58 7.08
C PHE A 260 12.72 -5.12 7.14
N HIS A 261 13.05 -4.04 7.86
CA HIS A 261 14.45 -3.67 8.18
C HIS A 261 14.81 -3.91 9.65
N LEU A 262 14.20 -4.89 10.30
CA LEU A 262 14.87 -5.54 11.42
C LEU A 262 16.07 -6.27 10.84
N ASN A 263 17.25 -5.64 10.90
CA ASN A 263 18.50 -6.40 10.97
C ASN A 263 18.24 -7.55 11.95
N PRO A 264 18.65 -8.79 11.63
CA PRO A 264 18.55 -9.88 12.60
C PRO A 264 19.11 -9.32 13.91
N PRO A 265 18.38 -9.43 15.04
CA PRO A 265 18.87 -8.88 16.29
C PRO A 265 20.29 -9.38 16.43
N HIS A 266 21.25 -8.45 16.59
CA HIS A 266 22.60 -8.82 16.97
C HIS A 266 22.43 -9.61 18.26
N PHE A 267 22.41 -10.94 18.15
CA PHE A 267 22.46 -11.79 19.31
C PHE A 267 23.74 -11.36 20.02
N PRO A 268 23.67 -10.91 21.29
CA PRO A 268 24.89 -10.67 22.04
C PRO A 268 25.71 -11.96 21.96
N PRO A 269 27.02 -11.89 21.68
CA PRO A 269 27.82 -13.09 21.57
C PRO A 269 27.70 -13.84 22.90
N SER A 270 27.25 -15.09 22.81
CA SER A 270 27.05 -16.05 23.90
C SER A 270 26.02 -15.66 24.99
N LEU A 271 24.80 -16.19 24.86
CA LEU A 271 24.06 -16.60 26.06
C LEU A 271 24.78 -17.83 26.65
N PRO A 272 25.01 -17.89 27.97
CA PRO A 272 25.58 -19.10 28.58
C PRO A 272 24.62 -20.28 28.35
N PRO A 273 25.14 -21.51 28.16
CA PRO A 273 24.30 -22.66 27.88
C PRO A 273 23.28 -22.85 29.00
N PHE A 274 22.00 -22.97 28.62
CA PHE A 274 20.92 -23.35 29.51
C PHE A 274 21.28 -24.67 30.22
N PRO A 275 21.21 -24.75 31.56
CA PRO A 275 21.44 -26.01 32.24
C PRO A 275 20.26 -26.96 31.96
N LEU A 276 20.49 -27.97 31.12
CA LEU A 276 19.59 -29.09 30.79
C LEU A 276 19.39 -30.06 31.99
N SER A 277 19.35 -29.58 33.23
CA SER A 277 19.26 -30.41 34.43
C SER A 277 17.94 -30.29 35.20
N ARG A 278 16.90 -29.65 34.64
CA ARG A 278 15.57 -29.52 35.30
C ARG A 278 14.37 -29.96 34.45
N LEU A 279 14.54 -30.94 33.55
CA LEU A 279 13.42 -31.58 32.84
C LEU A 279 13.31 -33.09 33.08
N THR A 280 13.83 -33.58 34.21
CA THR A 280 13.60 -34.95 34.68
C THR A 280 13.17 -34.95 36.14
N GLN A 281 11.96 -34.47 36.45
CA GLN A 281 11.18 -35.03 37.56
C GLN A 281 9.71 -34.60 37.56
N LYS A 282 8.86 -35.63 37.64
CA LYS A 282 7.43 -35.68 37.99
C LYS A 282 6.46 -35.91 36.82
N SER A 283 6.54 -37.11 36.26
CA SER A 283 5.33 -37.91 36.11
C SER A 283 4.99 -38.51 37.49
N ARG A 284 3.77 -38.27 37.97
CA ARG A 284 3.03 -39.16 38.88
C ARG A 284 1.58 -38.71 38.89
N ALA A 285 0.75 -39.51 38.23
CA ALA A 285 -0.70 -39.43 38.28
C ALA A 285 -1.21 -39.74 39.70
N PRO A 286 -2.37 -39.20 40.12
CA PRO A 286 -3.09 -39.74 41.25
C PRO A 286 -4.12 -40.77 40.76
N THR A 287 -3.94 -42.01 41.21
CA THR A 287 -4.99 -43.02 41.30
C THR A 287 -5.78 -42.82 42.59
N ARG A 288 -7.08 -42.53 42.47
CA ARG A 288 -8.18 -43.23 43.15
C ARG A 288 -9.52 -42.64 42.72
#